data_AF-A0A5K7ZE15-F1
#
_entry.id   AF-A0A5K7ZE15-F1
#
_cell.length_a   1.000
_cell.length_b   1.000
_cell.length_c   1.000
_cell.angle_alpha   90.00
_cell.angle_beta   90.00
_cell.angle_gamma   90.00
#
_symmetry.space_group_name_H-M   'P 1'
#
loop_
_entity.id
_entity.type
_entity.pdbx_description
1 polymer ?
#
loop_
_entity_poly.entity_id
_entity_poly.type
_entity_poly.pdbx_seq_one_letter_code
_entity_poly.pdbx_strand_id
1 'polypeptide(L)'
;MKIIAGRRPALTLVAIVILLGACSPIKRPFPPVSTPPTSELVFTENEQIAGEIMAYLIQVVLGVAGAPEKRQAWSTRGLDLPLDFTMVSRRMHGPVPLRAELMVLDTNILGLSRVLYHYDPRLNLFKGTRDTQSLYPCTELMAIRLLLLQKRHYGETVSIATMIRHLDLFASGSRDAAGEELTAMGLTMEEFRFLKAVFQSEPAFLRYMQHPFIVSTLRKIGVARPDAFTLAADLKASYDQLSDRSRNETEAQPVTVALVPAMIPATDEAESPSGDYTQALKTVRTAIKNELKRRPDLPTSAPRPVFFIPERPVTIYPENADRVIGQLCPTADFTVILMGKNVYRAVFIDPDTDIYPHKRWLYLDIDDVRYGQTDADIETVVSAILPVIAARAMPPSKT
;
A
#
# COMPACT_ATOMS: atom_id res chain seq x y z
N MET A 1 44.40 -65.41 5.35
CA MET A 1 43.22 -65.27 4.46
C MET A 1 42.23 -64.32 5.10
N LYS A 2 41.79 -63.30 4.34
CA LYS A 2 40.84 -62.26 4.76
C LYS A 2 39.46 -62.85 5.02
N ILE A 3 38.83 -62.48 6.12
CA ILE A 3 37.36 -62.37 6.23
C ILE A 3 37.07 -61.06 6.97
N ILE A 4 36.51 -60.10 6.24
CA ILE A 4 35.92 -58.87 6.75
C ILE A 4 34.41 -59.13 6.84
N ALA A 5 33.88 -59.19 8.05
CA ALA A 5 32.47 -59.02 8.38
C ALA A 5 32.49 -58.31 9.74
N GLY A 6 31.90 -57.15 9.94
CA GLY A 6 30.59 -56.73 9.49
C GLY A 6 29.87 -56.27 10.76
N ARG A 7 29.92 -54.98 11.06
CA ARG A 7 29.10 -54.34 12.10
C ARG A 7 29.18 -52.83 11.94
N ARG A 8 28.09 -52.25 11.43
CA ARG A 8 27.41 -51.02 11.90
C ARG A 8 26.37 -50.54 10.88
N PRO A 9 25.14 -51.10 10.88
CA PRO A 9 23.99 -50.43 10.25
C PRO A 9 23.25 -49.48 11.22
N ALA A 10 23.66 -49.41 12.50
CA ALA A 10 22.89 -48.67 13.52
C ALA A 10 23.24 -47.16 13.61
N LEU A 11 24.45 -46.74 13.21
CA LEU A 11 24.84 -45.32 13.34
C LEU A 11 24.32 -44.45 12.17
N THR A 12 24.11 -45.02 10.99
CA THR A 12 23.64 -44.28 9.81
C THR A 12 22.15 -43.95 9.89
N LEU A 13 21.35 -44.77 10.59
CA LEU A 13 19.91 -44.55 10.75
C LEU A 13 19.60 -43.42 11.75
N VAL A 14 20.41 -43.26 12.80
CA VAL A 14 20.22 -42.19 13.80
C VAL A 14 20.55 -40.81 13.22
N ALA A 15 21.55 -40.70 12.34
CA ALA A 15 21.87 -39.45 11.66
C ALA A 15 20.77 -39.01 10.66
N ILE A 16 20.10 -39.96 10.00
CA ILE A 16 19.00 -39.66 9.06
C ILE A 16 17.73 -39.21 9.80
N VAL A 17 17.42 -39.78 10.97
CA VAL A 17 16.26 -39.34 11.80
C VAL A 17 16.49 -37.95 12.39
N ILE A 18 17.73 -37.59 12.76
CA ILE A 18 18.05 -36.24 13.24
C ILE A 18 18.01 -35.20 12.11
N LEU A 19 18.45 -35.56 10.90
CA LEU A 19 18.35 -34.68 9.72
C LEU A 19 16.92 -34.49 9.21
N LEU A 20 16.03 -35.49 9.39
CA LEU A 20 14.60 -35.36 9.05
C LEU A 20 13.78 -34.64 10.14
N GLY A 21 14.26 -34.62 11.39
CA GLY A 21 13.65 -33.87 12.50
C GLY A 21 13.89 -32.36 12.46
N ALA A 22 14.90 -31.89 11.73
CA ALA A 22 15.22 -30.47 11.58
C ALA A 22 14.46 -29.77 10.42
N CYS A 23 13.66 -30.50 9.65
CA CYS A 23 12.83 -29.96 8.56
C CYS A 23 11.31 -30.04 8.83
N SER A 24 10.89 -30.29 10.07
CA SER A 24 9.48 -30.15 10.45
C SER A 24 9.20 -28.70 10.86
N PRO A 25 8.20 -28.02 10.29
CA PRO A 25 7.81 -26.70 10.76
C PRO A 25 7.35 -26.85 12.20
N ILE A 26 8.03 -26.16 13.12
CA ILE A 26 7.62 -26.04 14.51
C ILE A 26 6.23 -25.40 14.50
N LYS A 27 5.18 -26.23 14.61
CA LYS A 27 3.83 -25.77 14.93
C LYS A 27 3.86 -25.25 16.35
N ARG A 28 4.12 -23.96 16.52
CA ARG A 28 3.80 -23.29 17.78
C ARG A 28 2.27 -23.39 17.96
N PRO A 29 1.77 -23.81 19.14
CA PRO A 29 0.34 -23.76 19.40
C PRO A 29 -0.10 -22.30 19.35
N PHE A 30 -0.98 -21.99 18.40
CA PHE A 30 -1.69 -20.72 18.40
C PHE A 30 -2.53 -20.63 19.68
N PRO A 31 -2.55 -19.48 20.38
CA PRO A 31 -3.51 -19.28 21.45
C PRO A 31 -4.93 -19.45 20.88
N PRO A 32 -5.88 -20.02 21.65
CA PRO A 32 -7.24 -20.20 21.19
C PRO A 32 -7.83 -18.84 20.83
N VAL A 33 -8.38 -18.76 19.61
CA VAL A 33 -9.11 -17.59 19.12
C VAL A 33 -10.38 -17.47 19.96
N SER A 34 -10.37 -16.54 20.91
CA SER A 34 -11.59 -16.06 21.54
C SER A 34 -12.47 -15.44 20.45
N THR A 35 -13.69 -15.95 20.30
CA THR A 35 -14.76 -15.32 19.50
C THR A 35 -14.85 -13.84 19.86
N PRO A 36 -14.79 -12.91 18.89
CA PRO A 36 -14.88 -11.51 19.23
C PRO A 36 -16.34 -11.17 19.58
N PRO A 37 -16.60 -10.45 20.68
CA PRO A 37 -17.79 -9.61 20.75
C PRO A 37 -17.69 -8.56 19.64
N THR A 38 -18.83 -8.02 19.22
CA THR A 38 -18.96 -6.95 18.21
C THR A 38 -18.33 -5.63 18.70
N SER A 39 -17.01 -5.62 18.87
CA SER A 39 -16.15 -4.44 19.00
C SER A 39 -15.82 -3.98 17.59
N GLU A 40 -15.90 -2.69 17.31
CA GLU A 40 -15.37 -2.12 16.07
C GLU A 40 -13.95 -2.65 15.84
N LEU A 41 -13.69 -3.20 14.66
CA LEU A 41 -12.38 -3.73 14.29
C LEU A 41 -11.40 -2.55 14.24
N VAL A 42 -10.46 -2.51 15.19
CA VAL A 42 -9.40 -1.51 15.22
C VAL A 42 -8.19 -2.05 14.46
N PHE A 43 -7.73 -1.31 13.44
CA PHE A 43 -6.47 -1.59 12.75
C PHE A 43 -5.32 -0.94 13.52
N THR A 44 -4.17 -1.61 13.60
CA THR A 44 -2.93 -0.91 14.02
C THR A 44 -2.54 0.12 12.96
N GLU A 45 -1.66 1.05 13.30
CA GLU A 45 -1.16 2.04 12.33
C GLU A 45 -0.50 1.36 11.11
N ASN A 46 0.30 0.32 11.34
CA ASN A 46 0.91 -0.43 10.25
C ASN A 46 -0.14 -1.16 9.39
N GLU A 47 -1.17 -1.75 9.98
CA GLU A 47 -2.27 -2.38 9.23
C GLU A 47 -3.08 -1.34 8.44
N GLN A 48 -3.25 -0.13 8.99
CA GLN A 48 -3.91 0.99 8.32
C GLN A 48 -3.10 1.44 7.10
N ILE A 49 -1.78 1.65 7.24
CA ILE A 49 -0.91 2.04 6.13
C ILE A 49 -0.83 0.91 5.08
N ALA A 50 -0.69 -0.35 5.52
CA ALA A 50 -0.70 -1.51 4.62
C ALA A 50 -2.00 -1.61 3.83
N GLY A 51 -3.15 -1.39 4.47
CA GLY A 51 -4.46 -1.39 3.81
C GLY A 51 -4.62 -0.27 2.78
N GLU A 52 -4.06 0.91 3.04
CA GLU A 52 -4.02 2.03 2.09
C GLU A 52 -3.15 1.72 0.87
N ILE A 53 -1.94 1.20 1.08
CA ILE A 53 -1.01 0.82 0.01
C ILE A 53 -1.58 -0.33 -0.82
N MET A 54 -2.17 -1.33 -0.16
CA MET A 54 -2.80 -2.48 -0.81
C MET A 54 -3.97 -2.04 -1.70
N ALA A 55 -4.76 -1.05 -1.26
CA ALA A 55 -5.83 -0.50 -2.06
C ALA A 55 -5.32 0.12 -3.37
N TYR A 56 -4.18 0.82 -3.36
CA TYR A 56 -3.54 1.27 -4.61
C TYR A 56 -2.98 0.11 -5.42
N LEU A 57 -2.27 -0.82 -4.78
CA LEU A 57 -1.68 -1.99 -5.44
C LEU A 57 -2.74 -2.81 -6.19
N ILE A 58 -3.93 -3.00 -5.63
CA ILE A 58 -5.07 -3.67 -6.29
C ILE A 58 -5.39 -3.01 -7.63
N GLN A 59 -5.45 -1.68 -7.69
CA GLN A 59 -5.73 -0.96 -8.94
C GLN A 59 -4.62 -1.18 -9.97
N VAL A 60 -3.36 -1.13 -9.53
CA VAL A 60 -2.19 -1.35 -10.39
C VAL A 60 -2.20 -2.77 -10.96
N VAL A 61 -2.29 -3.80 -10.11
CA VAL A 61 -2.18 -5.21 -10.57
C VAL A 61 -3.38 -5.70 -11.38
N LEU A 62 -4.49 -4.94 -11.40
CA LEU A 62 -5.65 -5.16 -12.25
C LEU A 62 -5.65 -4.29 -13.52
N GLY A 63 -4.61 -3.48 -13.74
CA GLY A 63 -4.47 -2.62 -14.91
C GLY A 63 -5.41 -1.41 -14.91
N VAL A 64 -5.91 -0.99 -13.75
CA VAL A 64 -6.73 0.22 -13.61
C VAL A 64 -5.87 1.46 -13.46
N ALA A 65 -4.76 1.35 -12.73
CA ALA A 65 -3.82 2.43 -12.45
C ALA A 65 -2.37 2.04 -12.81
N GLY A 66 -1.43 2.97 -12.61
CA GLY A 66 -0.01 2.79 -12.93
C GLY A 66 0.31 3.05 -14.41
N ALA A 67 1.47 2.58 -14.88
CA ALA A 67 2.00 2.85 -16.21
C ALA A 67 1.01 2.46 -17.36
N PRO A 68 0.50 3.41 -18.16
CA PRO A 68 -0.52 3.16 -19.18
C PRO A 68 -0.17 2.04 -20.16
N GLU A 69 1.08 1.98 -20.60
CA GLU A 69 1.59 0.98 -21.55
C GLU A 69 1.62 -0.45 -20.99
N LYS A 70 1.49 -0.61 -19.67
CA LYS A 70 1.48 -1.91 -18.99
C LYS A 70 0.08 -2.37 -18.60
N ARG A 71 -0.88 -1.45 -18.48
CA ARG A 71 -2.24 -1.71 -17.96
C ARG A 71 -2.92 -2.88 -18.65
N GLN A 72 -2.87 -2.94 -19.99
CA GLN A 72 -3.50 -4.02 -20.76
C GLN A 72 -2.91 -5.41 -20.43
N ALA A 73 -1.59 -5.51 -20.31
CA ALA A 73 -0.93 -6.76 -19.93
C ALA A 73 -1.31 -7.16 -18.49
N TRP A 74 -1.45 -6.19 -17.59
CA TRP A 74 -1.84 -6.42 -16.19
C TRP A 74 -3.31 -6.82 -16.06
N SER A 75 -4.20 -6.28 -16.89
CA SER A 75 -5.64 -6.56 -16.87
C SER A 75 -6.05 -7.86 -17.57
N THR A 76 -5.10 -8.60 -18.17
CA THR A 76 -5.38 -9.85 -18.91
C THR A 76 -4.55 -11.03 -18.40
N ARG A 77 -3.42 -10.78 -17.74
CA ARG A 77 -2.54 -11.85 -17.26
C ARG A 77 -3.19 -12.72 -16.20
N GLY A 78 -3.35 -13.98 -16.54
CA GLY A 78 -3.93 -15.02 -15.69
C GLY A 78 -5.45 -15.09 -15.76
N LEU A 79 -6.11 -14.29 -16.61
CA LEU A 79 -7.57 -14.19 -16.68
C LEU A 79 -8.25 -15.55 -16.90
N ASP A 80 -7.69 -16.38 -17.79
CA ASP A 80 -8.26 -17.69 -18.17
C ASP A 80 -7.87 -18.82 -17.21
N LEU A 81 -7.15 -18.53 -16.12
CA LEU A 81 -6.77 -19.55 -15.14
C LEU A 81 -7.95 -19.91 -14.23
N PRO A 82 -8.12 -21.19 -13.85
CA PRO A 82 -9.22 -21.59 -12.98
C PRO A 82 -9.08 -21.02 -11.56
N LEU A 83 -10.20 -20.83 -10.86
CA LEU A 83 -10.24 -20.44 -9.45
C LEU A 83 -9.94 -21.63 -8.54
N ASP A 84 -8.69 -22.10 -8.59
CA ASP A 84 -8.16 -23.18 -7.76
C ASP A 84 -6.95 -22.68 -6.94
N PHE A 85 -7.13 -22.60 -5.62
CA PHE A 85 -6.08 -22.13 -4.71
C PHE A 85 -4.86 -23.06 -4.69
N THR A 86 -5.06 -24.38 -4.88
CA THR A 86 -3.96 -25.35 -4.96
C THR A 86 -3.12 -25.11 -6.20
N MET A 87 -3.77 -24.80 -7.33
CA MET A 87 -3.10 -24.42 -8.58
C MET A 87 -2.29 -23.13 -8.38
N VAL A 88 -2.88 -22.09 -7.78
CA VAL A 88 -2.18 -20.83 -7.50
C VAL A 88 -0.94 -21.08 -6.62
N SER A 89 -1.10 -21.82 -5.52
CA SER A 89 0.00 -22.19 -4.62
C SER A 89 1.13 -22.94 -5.34
N ARG A 90 0.78 -23.91 -6.18
CA ARG A 90 1.76 -24.68 -6.98
C ARG A 90 2.50 -23.80 -7.97
N ARG A 91 1.86 -22.81 -8.58
CA ARG A 91 2.53 -21.89 -9.51
C ARG A 91 3.46 -20.91 -8.79
N MET A 92 3.13 -20.55 -7.55
CA MET A 92 3.95 -19.66 -6.72
C MET A 92 5.17 -20.37 -6.08
N HIS A 93 4.99 -21.60 -5.60
CA HIS A 93 5.98 -22.33 -4.79
C HIS A 93 6.45 -23.68 -5.38
N GLY A 94 5.87 -24.13 -6.48
CA GLY A 94 6.14 -25.46 -7.04
C GLY A 94 7.60 -25.65 -7.49
N PRO A 95 7.99 -26.91 -7.76
CA PRO A 95 9.36 -27.26 -8.17
C PRO A 95 9.79 -26.56 -9.45
N VAL A 96 8.84 -26.22 -10.32
CA VAL A 96 9.01 -25.33 -11.48
C VAL A 96 7.98 -24.21 -11.34
N PRO A 97 8.33 -23.08 -10.70
CA PRO A 97 7.37 -22.02 -10.43
C PRO A 97 7.00 -21.27 -11.72
N LEU A 98 5.71 -21.21 -12.04
CA LEU A 98 5.15 -20.51 -13.20
C LEU A 98 4.56 -19.16 -12.78
N ARG A 99 5.31 -18.41 -11.97
CA ARG A 99 4.87 -17.13 -11.39
C ARG A 99 4.45 -16.13 -12.45
N ALA A 100 5.13 -16.08 -13.60
CA ALA A 100 4.85 -15.14 -14.67
C ALA A 100 3.46 -15.29 -15.31
N GLU A 101 2.75 -16.40 -15.08
CA GLU A 101 1.38 -16.57 -15.57
C GLU A 101 0.33 -15.90 -14.66
N LEU A 102 0.65 -15.72 -13.38
CA LEU A 102 -0.23 -15.11 -12.37
C LEU A 102 0.23 -13.70 -11.99
N MET A 103 1.53 -13.53 -11.87
CA MET A 103 2.16 -12.34 -11.36
C MET A 103 2.38 -11.33 -12.47
N VAL A 104 2.11 -10.08 -12.12
CA VAL A 104 2.64 -8.95 -12.83
C VAL A 104 4.06 -8.67 -12.29
N LEU A 105 5.05 -9.38 -12.84
CA LEU A 105 6.47 -9.14 -12.54
C LEU A 105 6.94 -7.89 -13.28
N ASP A 106 6.60 -6.72 -12.76
CA ASP A 106 7.10 -5.45 -13.25
C ASP A 106 8.03 -4.82 -12.21
N THR A 107 9.25 -4.46 -12.62
CA THR A 107 10.19 -3.71 -11.78
C THR A 107 9.60 -2.42 -11.20
N ASN A 108 8.61 -1.86 -11.89
CA ASN A 108 7.87 -0.67 -11.46
C ASN A 108 6.97 -0.96 -10.24
N ILE A 109 6.52 -2.20 -10.00
CA ILE A 109 5.62 -2.53 -8.87
C ILE A 109 6.41 -3.02 -7.65
N LEU A 110 7.64 -3.52 -7.84
CA LEU A 110 8.45 -4.12 -6.77
C LEU A 110 8.69 -3.16 -5.60
N GLY A 111 8.85 -1.87 -5.88
CA GLY A 111 8.98 -0.86 -4.82
C GLY A 111 7.76 -0.79 -3.93
N LEU A 112 6.58 -0.69 -4.55
CA LEU A 112 5.30 -0.62 -3.85
C LEU A 112 5.07 -1.88 -2.99
N SER A 113 5.36 -3.06 -3.53
CA SER A 113 5.30 -4.32 -2.78
C SER A 113 6.25 -4.36 -1.59
N ARG A 114 7.49 -3.86 -1.73
CA ARG A 114 8.44 -3.79 -0.60
C ARG A 114 7.91 -2.93 0.54
N VAL A 115 7.35 -1.77 0.22
CA VAL A 115 6.77 -0.89 1.24
C VAL A 115 5.56 -1.55 1.89
N LEU A 116 4.69 -2.21 1.12
CA LEU A 116 3.57 -2.97 1.67
C LEU A 116 4.04 -4.04 2.68
N TYR A 117 5.10 -4.79 2.35
CA TYR A 117 5.60 -5.86 3.21
C TYR A 117 6.42 -5.38 4.40
N HIS A 118 6.91 -4.14 4.36
CA HIS A 118 7.45 -3.47 5.54
C HIS A 118 6.36 -3.31 6.61
N TYR A 119 5.19 -2.83 6.21
CA TYR A 119 4.08 -2.62 7.14
C TYR A 119 3.34 -3.90 7.53
N ASP A 120 3.20 -4.86 6.61
CA ASP A 120 2.63 -6.17 6.94
C ASP A 120 3.42 -7.31 6.28
N PRO A 121 4.41 -7.90 7.00
CA PRO A 121 5.23 -9.00 6.48
C PRO A 121 4.45 -10.27 6.10
N ARG A 122 3.20 -10.43 6.55
CA ARG A 122 2.35 -11.58 6.19
C ARG A 122 1.92 -11.54 4.73
N LEU A 123 1.92 -10.36 4.12
CA LEU A 123 1.56 -10.15 2.72
C LEU A 123 2.67 -10.58 1.74
N ASN A 124 3.84 -10.93 2.26
CA ASN A 124 4.98 -11.45 1.50
C ASN A 124 4.83 -12.95 1.19
N LEU A 125 5.36 -13.42 0.05
CA LEU A 125 5.46 -14.83 -0.33
C LEU A 125 5.96 -15.76 0.78
N PHE A 126 6.92 -15.31 1.59
CA PHE A 126 7.49 -16.11 2.68
C PHE A 126 6.95 -15.72 4.07
N LYS A 127 5.81 -15.01 4.14
CA LYS A 127 5.05 -14.69 5.36
C LYS A 127 5.90 -14.30 6.58
N GLY A 128 6.94 -13.49 6.36
CA GLY A 128 7.79 -12.99 7.44
C GLY A 128 8.85 -13.97 7.98
N THR A 129 9.19 -15.07 7.29
CA THR A 129 10.40 -15.83 7.64
C THR A 129 11.64 -15.00 7.33
N ARG A 130 12.41 -14.66 8.38
CA ARG A 130 13.53 -13.69 8.38
C ARG A 130 14.63 -13.96 7.35
N ASP A 131 14.73 -15.17 6.82
CA ASP A 131 15.83 -15.55 5.92
C ASP A 131 15.63 -15.15 4.46
N THR A 132 14.43 -14.68 4.07
CA THR A 132 14.17 -14.21 2.69
C THR A 132 13.16 -13.05 2.66
N GLN A 133 13.65 -11.82 2.50
CA GLN A 133 12.80 -10.70 2.05
C GLN A 133 12.41 -10.94 0.59
N SER A 134 11.36 -11.73 0.35
CA SER A 134 10.84 -11.89 -1.01
C SER A 134 10.18 -10.60 -1.48
N LEU A 135 10.40 -10.26 -2.74
CA LEU A 135 9.72 -9.14 -3.38
C LEU A 135 8.36 -9.55 -3.94
N TYR A 136 8.05 -10.84 -3.88
CA TYR A 136 6.83 -11.42 -4.40
C TYR A 136 5.74 -11.43 -3.32
N PRO A 137 4.48 -11.19 -3.71
CA PRO A 137 3.32 -11.28 -2.83
C PRO A 137 3.06 -12.72 -2.40
N CYS A 138 2.35 -12.86 -1.28
CA CYS A 138 1.83 -14.15 -0.85
C CYS A 138 0.89 -14.78 -1.88
N THR A 139 0.77 -16.10 -1.79
CA THR A 139 -0.11 -16.90 -2.65
C THR A 139 -1.55 -16.41 -2.57
N GLU A 140 -1.99 -16.00 -1.39
CA GLU A 140 -3.32 -15.48 -1.10
C GLU A 140 -3.60 -14.14 -1.81
N LEU A 141 -2.64 -13.21 -1.84
CA LEU A 141 -2.77 -11.98 -2.64
C LEU A 141 -2.91 -12.29 -4.14
N MET A 142 -2.18 -13.28 -4.65
CA MET A 142 -2.31 -13.69 -6.06
C MET A 142 -3.63 -14.37 -6.35
N ALA A 143 -4.13 -15.17 -5.42
CA ALA A 143 -5.44 -15.78 -5.52
C ALA A 143 -6.55 -14.72 -5.50
N ILE A 144 -6.50 -13.76 -4.58
CA ILE A 144 -7.44 -12.63 -4.53
C ILE A 144 -7.37 -11.84 -5.84
N ARG A 145 -6.18 -11.51 -6.33
CA ARG A 145 -6.01 -10.84 -7.63
C ARG A 145 -6.74 -11.60 -8.75
N LEU A 146 -6.57 -12.92 -8.84
CA LEU A 146 -7.20 -13.73 -9.88
C LEU A 146 -8.73 -13.64 -9.84
N LEU A 147 -9.34 -13.75 -8.66
CA LEU A 147 -10.79 -13.57 -8.51
C LEU A 147 -11.22 -12.16 -8.92
N LEU A 148 -10.55 -11.12 -8.41
CA LEU A 148 -10.88 -9.73 -8.71
C LEU A 148 -10.75 -9.44 -10.22
N LEU A 149 -9.75 -10.03 -10.88
CA LEU A 149 -9.53 -9.92 -12.32
C LEU A 149 -10.71 -10.50 -13.10
N GLN A 150 -11.16 -11.70 -12.75
CA GLN A 150 -12.30 -12.35 -13.41
C GLN A 150 -13.60 -11.61 -13.15
N LYS A 151 -13.89 -11.25 -11.89
CA LYS A 151 -15.07 -10.45 -11.54
C LYS A 151 -15.14 -9.17 -12.35
N ARG A 152 -14.03 -8.43 -12.44
CA ARG A 152 -13.96 -7.20 -13.24
C ARG A 152 -14.14 -7.48 -14.73
N HIS A 153 -13.51 -8.52 -15.27
CA HIS A 153 -13.60 -8.85 -16.70
C HIS A 153 -15.03 -9.21 -17.12
N TYR A 154 -15.75 -9.97 -16.30
CA TYR A 154 -17.12 -10.39 -16.56
C TYR A 154 -18.18 -9.37 -16.09
N GLY A 155 -17.78 -8.24 -15.51
CA GLY A 155 -18.71 -7.23 -14.98
C GLY A 155 -19.53 -7.73 -13.78
N GLU A 156 -19.02 -8.71 -13.07
CA GLU A 156 -19.68 -9.32 -11.92
C GLU A 156 -19.28 -8.63 -10.62
N THR A 157 -20.19 -8.63 -9.64
CA THR A 157 -19.97 -7.97 -8.36
C THR A 157 -20.18 -8.91 -7.17
N VAL A 158 -19.41 -8.68 -6.11
CA VAL A 158 -19.58 -9.33 -4.81
C VAL A 158 -20.17 -8.36 -3.79
N SER A 159 -20.99 -8.89 -2.87
CA SER A 159 -21.50 -8.13 -1.74
C SER A 159 -20.56 -8.28 -0.54
N ILE A 160 -19.65 -7.33 -0.38
CA ILE A 160 -18.70 -7.30 0.75
C ILE A 160 -19.46 -7.26 2.09
N ALA A 161 -20.55 -6.49 2.16
CA ALA A 161 -21.40 -6.43 3.35
C ALA A 161 -21.98 -7.81 3.71
N THR A 162 -22.43 -8.58 2.72
CA THR A 162 -22.94 -9.94 2.96
C THR A 162 -21.83 -10.89 3.37
N MET A 163 -20.66 -10.83 2.72
CA MET A 163 -19.51 -11.65 3.11
C MET A 163 -19.08 -11.38 4.55
N ILE A 164 -19.14 -10.11 4.99
CA ILE A 164 -18.85 -9.72 6.39
C ILE A 164 -19.89 -10.30 7.36
N ARG A 165 -21.18 -10.30 7.00
CA ARG A 165 -22.23 -10.90 7.84
C ARG A 165 -22.08 -12.41 8.02
N HIS A 166 -21.42 -13.08 7.07
CA HIS A 166 -21.18 -14.52 7.07
C HIS A 166 -19.68 -14.86 7.20
N LEU A 167 -18.90 -14.05 7.93
CA LEU A 167 -17.46 -14.27 8.13
C LEU A 167 -17.16 -15.66 8.71
N ASP A 168 -18.05 -16.16 9.57
CA ASP A 168 -17.95 -17.48 10.20
C ASP A 168 -17.89 -18.62 9.18
N LEU A 169 -18.53 -18.48 8.01
CA LEU A 169 -18.49 -19.49 6.95
C LEU A 169 -17.10 -19.66 6.32
N PHE A 170 -16.25 -18.65 6.43
CA PHE A 170 -14.86 -18.68 5.95
C PHE A 170 -13.87 -19.22 6.99
N ALA A 171 -14.31 -19.47 8.23
CA ALA A 171 -13.45 -20.05 9.27
C ALA A 171 -13.10 -21.52 8.97
N SER A 172 -12.03 -22.00 9.61
CA SER A 172 -11.60 -23.39 9.50
C SER A 172 -12.62 -24.33 10.16
N GLY A 173 -12.98 -25.41 9.46
CA GLY A 173 -13.99 -26.38 9.93
C GLY A 173 -15.45 -25.96 9.71
N SER A 174 -15.72 -24.75 9.23
CA SER A 174 -17.08 -24.30 8.90
C SER A 174 -17.64 -25.03 7.67
N ARG A 175 -18.96 -25.14 7.59
CA ARG A 175 -19.66 -25.67 6.40
C ARG A 175 -19.51 -24.73 5.19
N ASP A 176 -19.83 -25.23 4.00
CA ASP A 176 -19.94 -24.38 2.82
C ASP A 176 -21.23 -23.56 2.84
N ALA A 177 -21.19 -22.38 2.22
CA ALA A 177 -22.38 -21.58 1.95
C ALA A 177 -23.26 -22.27 0.90
N ALA A 178 -24.58 -22.09 0.97
CA ALA A 178 -25.51 -22.68 0.01
C ALA A 178 -26.65 -21.75 -0.38
N GLY A 179 -27.21 -21.96 -1.57
CA GLY A 179 -28.45 -21.34 -2.04
C GLY A 179 -28.48 -19.81 -1.93
N GLU A 180 -29.34 -19.31 -1.05
CA GLU A 180 -29.54 -17.88 -0.81
C GLU A 180 -28.28 -17.18 -0.27
N GLU A 181 -27.44 -17.87 0.52
CA GLU A 181 -26.21 -17.30 1.07
C GLU A 181 -25.23 -16.93 -0.05
N LEU A 182 -25.02 -17.84 -0.99
CA LEU A 182 -24.16 -17.63 -2.17
C LEU A 182 -24.70 -16.51 -3.06
N THR A 183 -26.00 -16.54 -3.33
CA THR A 183 -26.69 -15.50 -4.12
C THR A 183 -26.55 -14.13 -3.47
N ALA A 184 -26.72 -14.05 -2.15
CA ALA A 184 -26.61 -12.81 -1.40
C ALA A 184 -25.18 -12.27 -1.34
N MET A 185 -24.16 -13.15 -1.37
CA MET A 185 -22.75 -12.77 -1.50
C MET A 185 -22.35 -12.38 -2.93
N GLY A 186 -23.11 -12.78 -3.95
CA GLY A 186 -22.71 -12.63 -5.34
C GLY A 186 -21.56 -13.57 -5.72
N LEU A 187 -21.53 -14.75 -5.12
CA LEU A 187 -20.50 -15.78 -5.34
C LEU A 187 -21.13 -17.05 -5.90
N THR A 188 -20.44 -17.69 -6.82
CA THR A 188 -20.70 -19.10 -7.15
C THR A 188 -20.15 -20.02 -6.04
N MET A 189 -20.55 -21.28 -6.04
CA MET A 189 -19.98 -22.28 -5.13
C MET A 189 -18.45 -22.43 -5.30
N GLU A 190 -17.97 -22.37 -6.55
CA GLU A 190 -16.53 -22.46 -6.85
C GLU A 190 -15.77 -21.28 -6.26
N GLU A 191 -16.27 -20.05 -6.49
CA GLU A 191 -15.67 -18.83 -5.95
C GLU A 191 -15.68 -18.79 -4.43
N PHE A 192 -16.78 -19.22 -3.81
CA PHE A 192 -16.87 -19.31 -2.36
C PHE A 192 -15.82 -20.28 -1.80
N ARG A 193 -15.69 -21.48 -2.36
CA ARG A 193 -14.67 -22.46 -1.94
C ARG A 193 -13.26 -21.95 -2.15
N PHE A 194 -13.03 -21.27 -3.27
CA PHE A 194 -11.75 -20.64 -3.57
C PHE A 194 -11.39 -19.59 -2.51
N LEU A 195 -12.29 -18.64 -2.23
CA LEU A 195 -12.09 -17.62 -1.19
C LEU A 195 -11.94 -18.23 0.20
N LYS A 196 -12.73 -19.26 0.53
CA LYS A 196 -12.62 -19.98 1.79
C LYS A 196 -11.25 -20.63 1.96
N ALA A 197 -10.71 -21.26 0.93
CA ALA A 197 -9.34 -21.80 0.96
C ALA A 197 -8.29 -20.69 1.17
N VAL A 198 -8.45 -19.54 0.50
CA VAL A 198 -7.59 -18.36 0.68
C VAL A 198 -7.61 -17.86 2.13
N PHE A 199 -8.80 -17.61 2.68
CA PHE A 199 -8.94 -17.07 4.04
C PHE A 199 -8.53 -18.06 5.13
N GLN A 200 -8.69 -19.37 4.89
CA GLN A 200 -8.20 -20.39 5.81
C GLN A 200 -6.66 -20.48 5.78
N SER A 201 -6.02 -20.22 4.62
CA SER A 201 -4.57 -20.19 4.48
C SER A 201 -3.93 -18.94 5.11
N GLU A 202 -4.60 -17.79 5.01
CA GLU A 202 -4.19 -16.54 5.67
C GLU A 202 -5.40 -15.77 6.21
N PRO A 203 -5.78 -16.00 7.49
CA PRO A 203 -6.94 -15.35 8.12
C PRO A 203 -6.83 -13.83 8.23
N ALA A 204 -5.62 -13.26 8.14
CA ALA A 204 -5.42 -11.81 8.17
C ALA A 204 -6.19 -11.08 7.05
N PHE A 205 -6.43 -11.71 5.89
CA PHE A 205 -7.19 -11.10 4.81
C PHE A 205 -8.66 -10.84 5.15
N LEU A 206 -9.25 -11.61 6.07
CA LEU A 206 -10.62 -11.35 6.55
C LEU A 206 -10.74 -9.98 7.23
N ARG A 207 -9.66 -9.52 7.88
CA ARG A 207 -9.60 -8.18 8.47
C ARG A 207 -9.54 -7.11 7.39
N TYR A 208 -8.69 -7.31 6.37
CA TYR A 208 -8.55 -6.36 5.26
C TYR A 208 -9.82 -6.19 4.42
N MET A 209 -10.74 -7.18 4.38
CA MET A 209 -12.04 -7.00 3.73
C MET A 209 -12.91 -5.89 4.36
N GLN A 210 -12.60 -5.48 5.59
CA GLN A 210 -13.29 -4.39 6.29
C GLN A 210 -12.53 -3.06 6.20
N HIS A 211 -11.35 -3.05 5.59
CA HIS A 211 -10.50 -1.86 5.52
C HIS A 211 -11.13 -0.81 4.58
N PRO A 212 -11.42 0.42 5.05
CA PRO A 212 -12.19 1.41 4.27
C PRO A 212 -11.61 1.71 2.89
N PHE A 213 -10.28 1.86 2.78
CA PHE A 213 -9.63 2.13 1.49
C PHE A 213 -9.74 0.95 0.50
N ILE A 214 -9.71 -0.29 1.00
CA ILE A 214 -9.83 -1.48 0.16
C ILE A 214 -11.27 -1.59 -0.33
N VAL A 215 -12.25 -1.48 0.56
CA VAL A 215 -13.69 -1.54 0.21
C VAL A 215 -14.07 -0.42 -0.76
N SER A 216 -13.64 0.81 -0.49
CA SER A 216 -13.83 1.97 -1.40
C SER A 216 -13.23 1.70 -2.78
N THR A 217 -12.01 1.13 -2.83
CA THR A 217 -11.35 0.79 -4.09
C THR A 217 -12.12 -0.29 -4.85
N LEU A 218 -12.50 -1.38 -4.19
CA LEU A 218 -13.26 -2.48 -4.82
C LEU A 218 -14.58 -1.98 -5.41
N ARG A 219 -15.25 -1.02 -4.76
CA ARG A 219 -16.44 -0.36 -5.31
C ARG A 219 -16.11 0.46 -6.56
N LYS A 220 -15.09 1.33 -6.49
CA LYS A 220 -14.67 2.22 -7.60
C LYS A 220 -14.25 1.46 -8.84
N ILE A 221 -13.61 0.30 -8.69
CA ILE A 221 -13.18 -0.52 -9.83
C ILE A 221 -14.28 -1.49 -10.34
N GLY A 222 -15.47 -1.44 -9.76
CA GLY A 222 -16.64 -2.19 -10.21
C GLY A 222 -16.71 -3.65 -9.74
N VAL A 223 -15.97 -4.05 -8.71
CA VAL A 223 -15.98 -5.43 -8.18
C VAL A 223 -16.87 -5.57 -6.94
N ALA A 224 -16.98 -4.55 -6.10
CA ALA A 224 -17.92 -4.55 -4.98
C ALA A 224 -19.25 -3.91 -5.37
N ARG A 225 -20.35 -4.56 -4.99
CA ARG A 225 -21.70 -4.03 -5.19
C ARG A 225 -21.88 -2.71 -4.43
N PRO A 226 -22.48 -1.67 -5.03
CA PRO A 226 -22.84 -0.46 -4.32
C PRO A 226 -23.93 -0.75 -3.29
N ASP A 227 -23.65 -0.47 -2.02
CA ASP A 227 -24.58 -0.60 -0.89
C ASP A 227 -24.20 0.38 0.24
N ALA A 228 -24.98 0.41 1.31
CA ALA A 228 -24.72 1.33 2.42
C ALA A 228 -23.34 1.12 3.08
N PHE A 229 -22.84 -0.13 3.10
CA PHE A 229 -21.54 -0.46 3.69
C PHE A 229 -20.39 0.09 2.84
N THR A 230 -20.42 -0.16 1.54
CA THR A 230 -19.40 0.31 0.60
C THR A 230 -19.39 1.83 0.45
N LEU A 231 -20.57 2.48 0.51
CA LEU A 231 -20.68 3.94 0.56
C LEU A 231 -20.12 4.52 1.87
N ALA A 232 -20.40 3.90 3.01
CA ALA A 232 -19.82 4.31 4.29
C ALA A 232 -18.29 4.15 4.30
N ALA A 233 -17.76 3.12 3.62
CA ALA A 233 -16.32 2.94 3.47
C ALA A 233 -15.65 4.07 2.67
N ASP A 234 -16.32 4.68 1.69
CA ASP A 234 -15.76 5.84 0.99
C ASP A 234 -15.61 7.06 1.90
N LEU A 235 -16.59 7.29 2.78
CA LEU A 235 -16.54 8.38 3.76
C LEU A 235 -15.43 8.12 4.79
N LYS A 236 -15.27 6.87 5.22
CA LYS A 236 -14.22 6.45 6.17
C LYS A 236 -12.81 6.39 5.55
N ALA A 237 -12.69 6.26 4.22
CA ALA A 237 -11.41 6.27 3.50
C ALA A 237 -10.83 7.70 3.39
N SER A 238 -10.58 8.34 4.53
CA SER A 238 -10.17 9.73 4.64
C SER A 238 -8.87 9.91 5.43
N TYR A 239 -8.17 11.01 5.14
CA TYR A 239 -6.99 11.47 5.87
C TYR A 239 -7.27 12.66 6.79
N ASP A 240 -8.54 13.06 6.97
CA ASP A 240 -8.92 14.23 7.78
C ASP A 240 -8.38 14.20 9.21
N GLN A 241 -8.27 13.02 9.80
CA GLN A 241 -7.73 12.82 11.15
C GLN A 241 -6.23 13.13 11.28
N LEU A 242 -5.49 13.19 10.16
CA LEU A 242 -4.07 13.55 10.12
C LEU A 242 -3.85 15.03 9.79
N SER A 243 -4.93 15.80 9.60
CA SER A 243 -4.84 17.19 9.18
C SER A 243 -4.55 18.12 10.35
N ASP A 244 -3.57 19.02 10.18
CA ASP A 244 -3.33 20.09 11.14
C ASP A 244 -4.28 21.27 10.85
N ARG A 245 -5.49 21.18 11.40
CA ARG A 245 -6.51 22.25 11.32
C ARG A 245 -6.35 23.31 12.41
N SER A 246 -5.28 23.28 13.21
CA SER A 246 -5.15 24.09 14.43
C SER A 246 -4.79 25.56 14.20
N ARG A 247 -4.75 26.04 12.96
CA ARG A 247 -4.32 27.42 12.67
C ARG A 247 -5.44 28.43 12.84
N ASN A 248 -5.34 29.19 13.92
CA ASN A 248 -6.13 30.39 14.18
C ASN A 248 -5.90 31.46 13.10
N GLU A 249 -6.98 32.07 12.62
CA GLU A 249 -7.02 33.07 11.52
C GLU A 249 -6.47 34.46 11.90
N THR A 250 -5.93 34.64 13.11
CA THR A 250 -5.68 35.95 13.71
C THR A 250 -4.27 36.52 13.53
N GLU A 251 -3.31 35.76 12.99
CA GLU A 251 -1.98 36.27 12.61
C GLU A 251 -1.81 36.35 11.09
N ALA A 252 -0.94 37.26 10.62
CA ALA A 252 -0.59 37.37 9.20
C ALA A 252 -0.23 35.99 8.65
N GLN A 253 -1.08 35.44 7.76
CA GLN A 253 -1.01 34.03 7.40
C GLN A 253 0.37 33.69 6.81
N PRO A 254 1.19 32.85 7.46
CA PRO A 254 2.49 32.48 6.91
C PRO A 254 2.30 31.68 5.62
N VAL A 255 3.25 31.79 4.69
CA VAL A 255 3.31 30.88 3.54
C VAL A 255 3.56 29.46 4.03
N THR A 256 2.78 28.51 3.53
CA THR A 256 2.75 27.14 4.04
C THR A 256 3.16 26.17 2.95
N VAL A 257 4.22 25.42 3.20
CA VAL A 257 4.67 24.34 2.31
C VAL A 257 4.45 23.01 3.03
N ALA A 258 3.60 22.16 2.48
CA ALA A 258 3.44 20.80 2.99
C ALA A 258 4.55 19.89 2.42
N LEU A 259 5.23 19.13 3.27
CA LEU A 259 6.16 18.08 2.86
C LEU A 259 5.55 16.74 3.25
N VAL A 260 5.00 16.02 2.27
CA VAL A 260 4.16 14.84 2.49
C VAL A 260 4.94 13.56 2.14
N PRO A 261 5.36 12.75 3.12
CA PRO A 261 5.83 11.40 2.85
C PRO A 261 4.73 10.53 2.25
N ALA A 262 5.04 9.89 1.14
CA ALA A 262 4.09 9.11 0.36
C ALA A 262 4.60 7.72 0.05
N MET A 263 3.91 6.70 0.57
CA MET A 263 4.21 5.29 0.32
C MET A 263 5.70 4.96 0.53
N ILE A 264 6.24 5.34 1.68
CA ILE A 264 7.60 5.03 2.12
C ILE A 264 7.55 4.18 3.39
N PRO A 265 8.55 3.35 3.70
CA PRO A 265 8.63 2.66 4.99
C PRO A 265 8.67 3.66 6.16
N ALA A 266 7.84 3.43 7.19
CA ALA A 266 7.91 4.21 8.42
C ALA A 266 9.17 3.85 9.21
N THR A 267 9.59 4.74 10.10
CA THR A 267 10.76 4.55 10.93
C THR A 267 10.53 3.45 11.97
N ASP A 268 11.07 2.24 11.74
CA ASP A 268 11.18 1.24 12.82
C ASP A 268 12.29 1.66 13.79
N GLU A 269 12.01 1.59 15.10
CA GLU A 269 12.99 1.83 16.17
C GLU A 269 14.02 0.69 16.32
N ALA A 270 13.81 -0.48 15.68
CA ALA A 270 14.58 -1.69 15.98
C ALA A 270 15.65 -2.06 14.95
N GLU A 271 15.52 -1.72 13.67
CA GLU A 271 16.55 -1.99 12.65
C GLU A 271 16.43 -0.92 11.54
N SER A 272 17.23 0.15 11.59
CA SER A 272 17.08 1.32 10.71
C SER A 272 17.27 1.05 9.22
N PRO A 273 16.22 1.30 8.41
CA PRO A 273 16.30 2.20 7.27
C PRO A 273 15.68 3.58 7.58
N SER A 274 15.58 3.94 8.87
CA SER A 274 14.76 5.04 9.43
C SER A 274 15.41 6.45 9.48
N GLY A 275 16.63 6.65 8.96
CA GLY A 275 17.30 7.96 8.91
C GLY A 275 17.10 8.72 7.58
N ASP A 276 16.88 8.00 6.48
CA ASP A 276 16.99 8.56 5.13
C ASP A 276 15.83 9.49 4.78
N TYR A 277 14.61 9.18 5.21
CA TYR A 277 13.43 10.03 4.95
C TYR A 277 13.42 11.32 5.77
N THR A 278 13.66 11.23 7.08
CA THR A 278 13.74 12.41 7.96
C THR A 278 14.87 13.33 7.48
N GLN A 279 15.98 12.74 7.03
CA GLN A 279 17.07 13.47 6.40
C GLN A 279 16.64 14.09 5.07
N ALA A 280 15.93 13.38 4.19
CA ALA A 280 15.42 13.91 2.93
C ALA A 280 14.46 15.10 3.15
N LEU A 281 13.51 14.99 4.08
CA LEU A 281 12.65 16.10 4.48
C LEU A 281 13.45 17.30 4.95
N LYS A 282 14.44 17.08 5.80
CA LYS A 282 15.32 18.14 6.30
C LYS A 282 16.13 18.78 5.18
N THR A 283 16.62 17.98 4.23
CA THR A 283 17.34 18.44 3.04
C THR A 283 16.44 19.32 2.18
N VAL A 284 15.25 18.85 1.81
CA VAL A 284 14.26 19.63 1.01
C VAL A 284 13.88 20.92 1.72
N ARG A 285 13.54 20.84 3.02
CA ARG A 285 13.22 22.03 3.83
C ARG A 285 14.35 23.05 3.84
N THR A 286 15.59 22.58 3.98
CA THR A 286 16.77 23.43 4.01
C THR A 286 17.05 24.03 2.64
N ALA A 287 16.92 23.25 1.57
CA ALA A 287 17.08 23.69 0.20
C ALA A 287 16.09 24.80 -0.17
N ILE A 288 14.78 24.62 0.13
CA ILE A 288 13.75 25.65 -0.08
C ILE A 288 14.10 26.94 0.68
N LYS A 289 14.50 26.84 1.96
CA LYS A 289 14.88 28.01 2.77
C LYS A 289 16.11 28.72 2.21
N ASN A 290 17.11 27.98 1.74
CA ASN A 290 18.34 28.54 1.20
C ASN A 290 18.08 29.20 -0.15
N GLU A 291 17.26 28.59 -0.99
CA GLU A 291 16.91 29.15 -2.30
C GLU A 291 16.08 30.42 -2.15
N LEU A 292 15.12 30.47 -1.21
CA LEU A 292 14.43 31.72 -0.86
C LEU A 292 15.40 32.82 -0.38
N LYS A 293 16.42 32.50 0.41
CA LYS A 293 17.40 33.50 0.87
C LYS A 293 18.25 34.08 -0.27
N ARG A 294 18.41 33.34 -1.38
CA ARG A 294 19.16 33.79 -2.56
C ARG A 294 18.35 34.72 -3.46
N ARG A 295 17.03 34.84 -3.24
CA ARG A 295 16.14 35.67 -4.05
C ARG A 295 16.20 37.14 -3.59
N PRO A 296 16.80 38.05 -4.40
CA PRO A 296 17.03 39.44 -4.01
C PRO A 296 15.75 40.29 -4.00
N ASP A 297 14.67 39.77 -4.61
CA ASP A 297 13.36 40.39 -4.79
C ASP A 297 12.43 40.22 -3.58
N LEU A 298 12.82 39.45 -2.56
CA LEU A 298 12.01 39.27 -1.36
C LEU A 298 12.11 40.48 -0.41
N PRO A 299 10.97 41.08 -0.03
CA PRO A 299 10.94 42.13 0.99
C PRO A 299 11.56 41.63 2.31
N THR A 300 12.25 42.49 3.04
CA THR A 300 12.79 42.13 4.37
C THR A 300 11.67 41.77 5.37
N SER A 301 10.46 42.27 5.16
CA SER A 301 9.24 41.96 5.91
C SER A 301 8.52 40.68 5.47
N ALA A 302 9.04 39.96 4.46
CA ALA A 302 8.38 38.79 3.91
C ALA A 302 8.15 37.71 4.97
N PRO A 303 6.94 37.13 5.06
CA PRO A 303 6.67 36.05 5.99
C PRO A 303 7.54 34.83 5.66
N ARG A 304 8.16 34.25 6.68
CA ARG A 304 8.93 33.02 6.51
C ARG A 304 7.98 31.86 6.24
N PRO A 305 8.33 30.93 5.32
CA PRO A 305 7.51 29.77 5.11
C PRO A 305 7.52 28.87 6.34
N VAL A 306 6.34 28.39 6.70
CA VAL A 306 6.15 27.32 7.68
C VAL A 306 5.94 26.01 6.93
N PHE A 307 6.43 24.93 7.53
CA PHE A 307 6.39 23.61 6.93
C PHE A 307 5.44 22.72 7.73
N PHE A 308 4.49 22.12 7.04
CA PHE A 308 3.62 21.08 7.59
C PHE A 308 4.15 19.72 7.14
N ILE A 309 4.20 18.76 8.07
CA ILE A 309 4.62 17.38 7.82
C ILE A 309 3.62 16.49 8.57
N PRO A 310 2.91 15.58 7.89
CA PRO A 310 1.98 14.68 8.57
C PRO A 310 2.71 13.73 9.50
N GLU A 311 2.02 13.23 10.52
CA GLU A 311 2.61 12.36 11.55
C GLU A 311 3.08 11.00 11.00
N ARG A 312 2.50 10.56 9.88
CA ARG A 312 2.86 9.30 9.20
C ARG A 312 2.82 9.43 7.67
N PRO A 313 3.45 8.49 6.93
CA PRO A 313 3.27 8.37 5.50
C PRO A 313 1.82 8.11 5.11
N VAL A 314 1.43 8.64 3.95
CA VAL A 314 0.10 8.45 3.35
C VAL A 314 0.20 7.78 1.98
N THR A 315 -0.92 7.28 1.45
CA THR A 315 -0.99 6.75 0.08
C THR A 315 -1.56 7.80 -0.85
N ILE A 316 -0.68 8.47 -1.58
CA ILE A 316 -1.03 9.53 -2.54
C ILE A 316 -0.43 9.24 -3.92
N TYR A 317 -1.27 9.39 -4.95
CA TYR A 317 -0.97 9.19 -6.37
C TYR A 317 -1.85 10.16 -7.18
N PRO A 318 -1.51 10.48 -8.44
CA PRO A 318 -2.19 11.55 -9.19
C PRO A 318 -3.72 11.47 -9.17
N GLU A 319 -4.29 10.28 -9.36
CA GLU A 319 -5.74 10.10 -9.41
C GLU A 319 -6.45 10.35 -8.06
N ASN A 320 -5.73 10.38 -6.93
CA ASN A 320 -6.28 10.73 -5.62
C ASN A 320 -5.70 12.01 -4.99
N ALA A 321 -4.72 12.65 -5.62
CA ALA A 321 -3.91 13.71 -5.02
C ALA A 321 -4.74 14.93 -4.59
N ASP A 322 -5.63 15.43 -5.45
CA ASP A 322 -6.53 16.55 -5.12
C ASP A 322 -7.28 16.30 -3.80
N ARG A 323 -7.85 15.10 -3.65
CA ARG A 323 -8.63 14.72 -2.46
C ARG A 323 -7.74 14.56 -1.24
N VAL A 324 -6.60 13.85 -1.36
CA VAL A 324 -5.71 13.60 -0.22
C VAL A 324 -5.09 14.90 0.28
N ILE A 325 -4.61 15.76 -0.62
CA ILE A 325 -4.04 17.07 -0.27
C ILE A 325 -5.09 17.97 0.37
N GLY A 326 -6.30 18.02 -0.19
CA GLY A 326 -7.41 18.81 0.37
C GLY A 326 -7.85 18.34 1.75
N GLN A 327 -7.73 17.04 2.07
CA GLN A 327 -8.00 16.51 3.40
C GLN A 327 -6.84 16.78 4.37
N LEU A 328 -5.61 16.49 3.94
CA LEU A 328 -4.43 16.46 4.79
C LEU A 328 -3.86 17.84 5.11
N CYS A 329 -3.81 18.72 4.10
CA CYS A 329 -3.15 20.02 4.18
C CYS A 329 -3.94 21.09 3.39
N PRO A 330 -5.22 21.35 3.74
CA PRO A 330 -6.09 22.27 2.99
C PRO A 330 -5.57 23.71 2.93
N THR A 331 -4.69 24.10 3.84
CA THR A 331 -4.13 25.46 3.95
C THR A 331 -2.73 25.59 3.35
N ALA A 332 -2.19 24.53 2.74
CA ALA A 332 -0.89 24.59 2.09
C ALA A 332 -0.95 25.42 0.81
N ASP A 333 0.01 26.34 0.65
CA ASP A 333 0.19 27.12 -0.57
C ASP A 333 0.88 26.28 -1.66
N PHE A 334 1.69 25.31 -1.25
CA PHE A 334 2.32 24.34 -2.13
C PHE A 334 2.59 23.02 -1.38
N THR A 335 2.51 21.89 -2.08
CA THR A 335 2.78 20.57 -1.52
C THR A 335 3.92 19.86 -2.25
N VAL A 336 4.88 19.35 -1.50
CA VAL A 336 5.96 18.49 -2.02
C VAL A 336 5.69 17.06 -1.55
N ILE A 337 5.46 16.16 -2.49
CA ILE A 337 5.16 14.75 -2.22
C ILE A 337 6.44 13.94 -2.36
N LEU A 338 6.95 13.40 -1.25
CA LEU A 338 8.20 12.63 -1.22
C LEU A 338 7.90 11.14 -1.33
N MET A 339 8.38 10.51 -2.39
CA MET A 339 8.18 9.09 -2.69
C MET A 339 9.49 8.32 -2.67
N GLY A 340 9.43 7.03 -2.36
CA GLY A 340 10.57 6.14 -2.55
C GLY A 340 10.82 5.85 -4.03
N LYS A 341 12.07 5.80 -4.48
CA LYS A 341 12.49 5.54 -5.87
C LYS A 341 11.69 4.51 -6.66
N ASN A 342 11.56 3.31 -6.08
CA ASN A 342 10.89 2.22 -6.78
C ASN A 342 9.36 2.30 -6.66
N VAL A 343 8.85 3.17 -5.79
CA VAL A 343 7.42 3.48 -5.68
C VAL A 343 7.04 4.61 -6.63
N TYR A 344 7.91 5.60 -6.81
CA TYR A 344 7.77 6.65 -7.83
C TYR A 344 7.54 6.01 -9.21
N ARG A 345 8.29 4.95 -9.54
CA ARG A 345 8.12 4.18 -10.78
C ARG A 345 6.80 3.39 -10.88
N ALA A 346 6.16 3.07 -9.76
CA ALA A 346 4.87 2.38 -9.73
C ALA A 346 3.71 3.30 -10.09
N VAL A 347 3.92 4.61 -9.93
CA VAL A 347 2.94 5.66 -10.14
C VAL A 347 3.20 6.31 -11.48
N PHE A 348 2.18 6.38 -12.33
CA PHE A 348 2.27 7.19 -13.54
C PHE A 348 1.98 8.62 -13.18
N ILE A 349 2.96 9.51 -13.35
CA ILE A 349 2.85 10.95 -13.12
C ILE A 349 3.01 11.63 -14.47
N ASP A 350 1.95 12.25 -14.97
CA ASP A 350 1.99 13.02 -16.20
C ASP A 350 2.49 14.46 -15.90
N PRO A 351 3.69 14.85 -16.39
CA PRO A 351 4.23 16.18 -16.11
C PRO A 351 3.35 17.32 -16.65
N ASP A 352 2.48 17.05 -17.63
CA ASP A 352 1.63 18.05 -18.28
C ASP A 352 0.29 18.25 -17.55
N THR A 353 -0.07 17.39 -16.58
CA THR A 353 -1.37 17.48 -15.89
C THR A 353 -1.31 17.30 -14.37
N ASP A 354 -0.34 16.55 -13.87
CA ASP A 354 -0.37 16.03 -12.49
C ASP A 354 0.51 16.82 -11.52
N ILE A 355 1.29 17.78 -12.03
CA ILE A 355 2.25 18.59 -11.27
C ILE A 355 2.16 20.08 -11.64
N TYR A 356 2.94 20.90 -10.96
CA TYR A 356 3.10 22.33 -11.28
C TYR A 356 3.57 22.54 -12.74
N PRO A 357 3.01 23.51 -13.49
CA PRO A 357 2.14 24.61 -13.05
C PRO A 357 0.64 24.27 -12.97
N HIS A 358 0.22 23.10 -13.45
CA HIS A 358 -1.19 22.71 -13.50
C HIS A 358 -1.76 22.37 -12.12
N LYS A 359 -0.90 21.86 -11.24
CA LYS A 359 -1.21 21.56 -9.85
C LYS A 359 -0.30 22.31 -8.88
N ARG A 360 -0.75 22.53 -7.64
CA ARG A 360 0.06 23.19 -6.60
C ARG A 360 0.95 22.20 -5.83
N TRP A 361 1.46 21.21 -6.55
CA TRP A 361 2.36 20.21 -6.00
C TRP A 361 3.28 19.62 -7.05
N LEU A 362 4.29 18.92 -6.56
CA LEU A 362 5.14 18.05 -7.36
C LEU A 362 5.50 16.80 -6.56
N TYR A 363 6.03 15.80 -7.26
CA TYR A 363 6.51 14.56 -6.68
C TYR A 363 8.04 14.52 -6.74
N LEU A 364 8.69 14.20 -5.63
CA LEU A 364 10.14 14.03 -5.54
C LEU A 364 10.50 12.58 -5.21
N ASP A 365 11.48 12.05 -5.94
CA ASP A 365 12.16 10.82 -5.53
C ASP A 365 13.12 11.13 -4.37
N ILE A 366 13.03 10.33 -3.30
CA ILE A 366 13.95 10.39 -2.17
C ILE A 366 15.41 10.17 -2.57
N ASP A 367 15.68 9.36 -3.61
CA ASP A 367 17.04 9.15 -4.09
C ASP A 367 17.57 10.42 -4.77
N ASP A 368 16.75 11.15 -5.52
CA ASP A 368 17.16 12.42 -6.12
C ASP A 368 17.50 13.45 -5.04
N VAL A 369 16.73 13.49 -3.95
CA VAL A 369 17.05 14.31 -2.77
C VAL A 369 18.38 13.88 -2.16
N ARG A 370 18.61 12.57 -2.01
CA ARG A 370 19.83 12.00 -1.41
C ARG A 370 21.07 12.32 -2.22
N TYR A 371 20.98 12.28 -3.55
CA TYR A 371 22.09 12.51 -4.46
C TYR A 371 22.21 13.98 -4.93
N GLY A 372 21.38 14.88 -4.39
CA GLY A 372 21.44 16.31 -4.69
C GLY A 372 20.97 16.66 -6.11
N GLN A 373 20.08 15.86 -6.67
CA GLN A 373 19.55 16.01 -8.04
C GLN A 373 18.19 16.74 -8.07
N THR A 374 17.91 17.59 -7.06
CA THR A 374 16.60 18.25 -6.89
C THR A 374 16.64 19.76 -7.07
N ASP A 375 17.76 20.34 -7.51
CA ASP A 375 17.91 21.80 -7.61
C ASP A 375 16.81 22.45 -8.48
N ALA A 376 16.48 21.84 -9.62
CA ALA A 376 15.42 22.32 -10.51
C ALA A 376 14.02 22.22 -9.88
N ASP A 377 13.75 21.15 -9.13
CA ASP A 377 12.48 21.01 -8.43
C ASP A 377 12.35 22.01 -7.28
N ILE A 378 13.43 22.23 -6.52
CA ILE A 378 13.47 23.22 -5.44
C ILE A 378 13.24 24.63 -6.01
N GLU A 379 13.86 24.97 -7.14
CA GLU A 379 13.59 26.22 -7.84
C GLU A 379 12.12 26.32 -8.28
N THR A 380 11.52 25.23 -8.75
CA THR A 380 10.09 25.17 -9.10
C THR A 380 9.20 25.45 -7.89
N VAL A 381 9.47 24.81 -6.74
CA VAL A 381 8.74 25.06 -5.48
C VAL A 381 8.84 26.53 -5.09
N VAL A 382 10.06 27.09 -5.10
CA VAL A 382 10.29 28.50 -4.72
C VAL A 382 9.56 29.44 -5.67
N SER A 383 9.67 29.22 -6.97
CA SER A 383 8.99 30.03 -7.99
C SER A 383 7.46 30.01 -7.83
N ALA A 384 6.90 28.86 -7.43
CA ALA A 384 5.47 28.74 -7.18
C ALA A 384 4.99 29.52 -5.94
N ILE A 385 5.79 29.58 -4.87
CA ILE A 385 5.40 30.24 -3.61
C ILE A 385 5.80 31.72 -3.53
N LEU A 386 6.78 32.18 -4.33
CA LEU A 386 7.25 33.56 -4.33
C LEU A 386 6.12 34.60 -4.51
N PRO A 387 5.19 34.46 -5.49
CA PRO A 387 4.08 35.39 -5.64
C PRO A 387 3.18 35.47 -4.39
N VAL A 388 2.99 34.34 -3.70
CA VAL A 388 2.18 34.27 -2.46
C VAL A 388 2.90 34.98 -1.32
N ILE A 389 4.21 34.79 -1.19
CA ILE A 389 5.03 35.48 -0.19
C ILE A 389 4.97 37.00 -0.42
N ALA A 390 5.16 37.44 -1.66
CA ALA A 390 5.12 38.86 -2.03
C ALA A 390 3.75 39.49 -1.74
N ALA A 391 2.66 38.81 -2.11
CA ALA A 391 1.30 39.28 -1.86
C ALA A 391 1.00 39.45 -0.36
N ARG A 392 1.50 38.56 0.49
CA ARG A 392 1.29 38.61 1.95
C ARG A 392 2.23 39.58 2.67
N ALA A 393 3.32 40.01 2.03
CA ALA A 393 4.22 41.01 2.58
C ALA A 393 3.71 42.46 2.37
N MET A 394 2.75 42.66 1.47
CA MET A 394 2.15 43.97 1.22
C MET A 394 1.13 44.30 2.32
N PRO A 395 1.13 45.53 2.88
CA PRO A 395 0.10 45.94 3.83
C PRO A 395 -1.28 45.88 3.17
N PRO A 396 -2.35 45.50 3.90
CA PRO A 396 -3.70 45.51 3.34
C PRO A 396 -3.99 46.90 2.80
N SER A 397 -4.35 47.01 1.52
CA SER A 397 -4.69 48.30 0.93
C SER A 397 -5.85 48.88 1.73
N LYS A 398 -5.67 50.06 2.31
CA LYS A 398 -6.76 50.80 2.95
C LYS A 398 -7.80 51.11 1.86
N THR A 399 -8.89 50.35 1.84
CA THR A 399 -10.13 50.68 1.11
C THR A 399 -10.98 51.61 1.94
#